data_AF-A0AAV9KE81-F1
#
_entry.id   AF-A0AAV9KE81-F1
#
_cell.length_a   1.000
_cell.length_b   1.000
_cell.length_c   1.000
_cell.angle_alpha   90.00
_cell.angle_beta   90.00
_cell.angle_gamma   90.00
#
_symmetry.space_group_name_H-M   'P 1'
#
loop_
_entity.id
_entity.type
_entity.pdbx_description
1 polymer ?
#
loop_
_entity_poly.entity_id
_entity_poly.type
_entity_poly.pdbx_seq_one_letter_code
_entity_poly.pdbx_strand_id
1 'polypeptide(L)'
;MASFSSKSNKRSISLPSRTHPATKNIEEEINKLKTWELSASPTAEAVYSGLIGLGEVHKCMVDLLNLPITLQSLSQCQNKKWVDEILDISVRFLDICGTTREIVSQFKENVKDVQSSLRRRKEDLSINNYTTFRKKMKKEAKSLITALKRMDHEEVVDVMEVDDQLVSAVIRVLREVATMGISVFQMVLNFLSASNSKPISKWSLVSRLVNKGGDQGNNVNEIESVDAALSTQIKCGPNEVEKSQFVQSKLETVEAHFECIEKGLDNIFRCLIRSRSTLLNVVSCQ
;
A
#
# COMPACT_ATOMS: atom_id res chain seq x y z
N MET A 1 40.25 39.81 20.21
CA MET A 1 39.06 39.15 20.79
C MET A 1 38.42 38.29 19.72
N ALA A 2 38.60 36.97 19.78
CA ALA A 2 37.89 36.02 18.95
C ALA A 2 37.35 34.92 19.87
N SER A 3 36.03 34.89 20.05
CA SER A 3 35.30 33.94 20.86
C SER A 3 35.05 32.69 20.02
N PHE A 4 35.66 31.57 20.40
CA PHE A 4 35.29 30.25 19.87
C PHE A 4 34.05 29.77 20.60
N SER A 5 32.90 29.84 19.94
CA SER A 5 31.66 29.24 20.40
C SER A 5 31.70 27.73 20.18
N SER A 6 31.84 26.96 21.25
CA SER A 6 31.68 25.50 21.24
C SER A 6 30.19 25.15 21.14
N LYS A 7 29.73 24.81 19.92
CA LYS A 7 28.41 24.20 19.74
C LYS A 7 28.42 22.78 20.33
N SER A 8 27.89 22.63 21.53
CA SER A 8 27.60 21.33 22.11
C SER A 8 26.39 20.70 21.40
N ASN A 9 26.65 19.67 20.60
CA ASN A 9 25.61 18.81 20.05
C ASN A 9 25.00 17.99 21.18
N LYS A 10 23.88 18.45 21.74
CA LYS A 10 23.03 17.63 22.61
C LYS A 10 22.31 16.59 21.74
N ARG A 11 22.97 15.47 21.45
CA ARG A 11 22.29 14.27 20.95
C ARG A 11 21.45 13.70 22.10
N SER A 12 20.14 13.82 21.97
CA SER A 12 19.18 13.10 22.81
C SER A 12 19.37 11.61 22.56
N ILE A 13 19.95 10.92 23.53
CA ILE A 13 19.98 9.45 23.60
C ILE A 13 18.70 9.00 24.29
N SER A 14 17.60 8.95 23.55
CA SER A 14 16.48 8.11 23.98
C SER A 14 16.95 6.66 23.87
N LEU A 15 17.20 6.04 25.02
CA LEU A 15 17.32 4.58 25.11
C LEU A 15 16.13 3.97 24.35
N PRO A 16 16.34 2.98 23.47
CA PRO A 16 15.20 2.27 22.92
C PRO A 16 14.40 1.71 24.09
N SER A 17 13.11 2.05 24.14
CA SER A 17 12.15 1.48 25.08
C SER A 17 12.38 -0.01 25.12
N ARG A 18 12.59 -0.59 26.31
CA ARG A 18 12.84 -2.04 26.46
C ARG A 18 11.74 -2.80 25.72
N THR A 19 12.09 -3.44 24.60
CA THR A 19 11.21 -4.34 23.86
C THR A 19 10.83 -5.50 24.77
N HIS A 20 9.54 -5.79 24.89
CA HIS A 20 9.09 -6.92 25.69
C HIS A 20 9.43 -8.22 24.95
N PRO A 21 9.95 -9.27 25.61
CA PRO A 21 10.36 -10.51 24.92
C PRO A 21 9.25 -11.13 24.05
N ALA A 22 7.99 -11.00 24.48
CA ALA A 22 6.82 -11.47 23.72
C ALA A 22 6.57 -10.69 22.42
N THR A 23 6.90 -9.39 22.35
CA THR A 23 6.64 -8.53 21.18
C THR A 23 7.78 -8.52 20.17
N LYS A 24 8.92 -9.12 20.50
CA LYS A 24 10.14 -9.04 19.70
C LYS A 24 9.94 -9.42 18.23
N ASN A 25 9.31 -10.57 17.97
CA ASN A 25 9.16 -11.08 16.60
C ASN A 25 8.34 -10.13 15.70
N ILE A 26 7.23 -9.61 16.23
CA ILE A 26 6.38 -8.68 15.47
C ILE A 26 7.04 -7.32 15.30
N GLU A 27 7.77 -6.82 16.31
CA GLU A 27 8.55 -5.59 16.19
C GLU A 27 9.65 -5.71 15.13
N GLU A 28 10.29 -6.88 14.99
CA GLU A 28 11.24 -7.15 13.91
C GLU A 28 10.60 -7.09 12.53
N GLU A 29 9.44 -7.72 12.32
CA GLU A 29 8.72 -7.65 11.04
C GLU A 29 8.20 -6.24 10.73
N ILE A 30 7.72 -5.50 11.74
CA ILE A 30 7.33 -4.09 11.59
C ILE A 30 8.55 -3.25 11.15
N ASN A 31 9.72 -3.47 11.75
CA ASN A 31 10.93 -2.71 11.39
C ASN A 31 11.41 -3.01 9.97
N LYS A 32 11.26 -4.25 9.49
CA LYS A 32 11.50 -4.59 8.07
C LYS A 32 10.53 -3.83 7.17
N LEU A 33 9.26 -3.76 7.55
CA LEU A 33 8.24 -3.06 6.77
C LEU A 33 8.45 -1.53 6.76
N LYS A 34 8.89 -0.94 7.87
CA LYS A 34 9.35 0.47 7.93
C LYS A 34 10.56 0.72 7.01
N THR A 35 11.50 -0.23 6.96
CA THR A 35 12.66 -0.12 6.07
C THR A 35 12.24 -0.21 4.59
N TRP A 36 11.28 -1.09 4.28
CA TRP A 36 10.64 -1.13 2.97
C TRP A 36 9.96 0.20 2.64
N GLU A 37 9.16 0.77 3.54
CA GLU A 37 8.45 2.04 3.32
C GLU A 37 9.41 3.19 2.95
N LEU A 38 10.55 3.28 3.64
CA LEU A 38 11.58 4.31 3.39
C LEU A 38 12.30 4.15 2.04
N SER A 39 12.30 2.95 1.48
CA SER A 39 13.03 2.62 0.24
C SER A 39 12.10 2.36 -0.95
N ALA A 40 10.79 2.23 -0.73
CA ALA A 40 9.83 1.83 -1.72
C ALA A 40 9.66 2.88 -2.82
N SER A 41 9.80 2.44 -4.08
CA SER A 41 9.37 3.19 -5.26
C SER A 41 7.91 2.88 -5.59
N PRO A 42 7.21 3.75 -6.34
CA PRO A 42 5.82 3.53 -6.75
C PRO A 42 5.71 2.53 -7.91
N THR A 43 6.29 1.32 -7.78
CA THR A 43 6.23 0.23 -8.77
C THR A 43 5.37 -0.92 -8.26
N ALA A 44 4.87 -1.77 -9.15
CA ALA A 44 4.04 -2.90 -8.74
C ALA A 44 4.79 -3.90 -7.87
N GLU A 45 6.09 -4.11 -8.11
CA GLU A 45 6.91 -5.03 -7.30
C GLU A 45 7.07 -4.53 -5.87
N ALA A 46 7.30 -3.22 -5.71
CA ALA A 46 7.37 -2.61 -4.38
C ALA A 46 6.03 -2.71 -3.66
N VAL A 47 4.91 -2.43 -4.35
CA VAL A 47 3.55 -2.61 -3.82
C VAL A 47 3.32 -4.05 -3.37
N TYR A 48 3.65 -5.03 -4.21
CA TYR A 48 3.49 -6.45 -3.89
C TYR A 48 4.37 -6.88 -2.71
N SER A 49 5.61 -6.40 -2.65
CA SER A 49 6.52 -6.64 -1.52
C SER A 49 5.97 -6.07 -0.21
N GLY A 50 5.35 -4.89 -0.23
CA GLY A 50 4.67 -4.30 0.93
C GLY A 50 3.48 -5.14 1.40
N LEU A 51 2.68 -5.67 0.47
CA LEU A 51 1.57 -6.57 0.78
C LEU A 51 2.06 -7.88 1.42
N ILE A 52 3.17 -8.45 0.95
CA ILE A 52 3.78 -9.63 1.59
C ILE A 52 4.22 -9.29 3.02
N GLY A 53 4.97 -8.20 3.19
CA GLY A 53 5.48 -7.80 4.51
C GLY A 53 4.36 -7.52 5.52
N LEU A 54 3.29 -6.86 5.09
CA LEU A 54 2.09 -6.67 5.93
C LEU A 54 1.43 -8.00 6.32
N GLY A 55 1.44 -8.99 5.42
CA GLY A 55 0.93 -10.33 5.70
C GLY A 55 1.72 -11.03 6.82
N GLU A 56 3.05 -10.94 6.80
CA GLU A 56 3.91 -11.48 7.85
C GLU A 56 3.70 -10.75 9.19
N VAL A 57 3.55 -9.43 9.17
CA VAL A 57 3.22 -8.64 10.38
C VAL A 57 1.89 -9.11 11.00
N HIS A 58 0.84 -9.29 10.19
CA HIS A 58 -0.44 -9.80 10.69
C HIS A 58 -0.36 -11.23 11.23
N LYS A 59 0.48 -12.08 10.63
CA LYS A 59 0.74 -13.43 11.15
C LYS A 59 1.40 -13.37 12.52
N CYS A 60 2.46 -12.57 12.67
CA CYS A 60 3.09 -12.36 13.98
C CYS A 60 2.14 -11.74 15.01
N MET A 61 1.20 -10.89 14.58
CA MET A 61 0.14 -10.34 15.45
C MET A 61 -0.76 -11.44 15.98
N VAL A 62 -1.21 -12.34 15.11
CA VAL A 62 -2.03 -13.49 15.53
C VAL A 62 -1.26 -14.40 16.48
N ASP A 63 0.02 -14.66 16.20
CA ASP A 63 0.87 -15.48 17.06
C ASP A 63 1.05 -14.84 18.45
N LEU A 64 1.32 -13.53 18.52
CA LEU A 64 1.42 -12.76 19.76
C LEU A 64 0.12 -12.84 20.59
N LEU A 65 -1.03 -12.65 19.95
CA LEU A 65 -2.34 -12.66 20.62
C LEU A 65 -2.73 -14.06 21.11
N ASN A 66 -2.21 -15.12 20.51
CA ASN A 66 -2.45 -16.51 20.93
C ASN A 66 -1.47 -17.00 22.01
N LEU A 67 -0.44 -16.23 22.38
CA LEU A 67 0.46 -16.62 23.47
C LEU A 67 -0.31 -16.70 24.79
N PRO A 68 -0.14 -17.77 25.60
CA PRO A 68 -0.82 -17.90 26.89
C PRO A 68 -0.58 -16.71 27.83
N ILE A 69 0.64 -16.19 27.86
CA ILE A 69 1.00 -15.02 28.69
C ILE A 69 0.27 -13.75 28.24
N THR A 70 0.13 -13.54 26.92
CA THR A 70 -0.63 -12.42 26.37
C THR A 70 -2.10 -12.55 26.74
N LEU A 71 -2.71 -13.72 26.52
CA LEU A 71 -4.10 -13.96 26.86
C LEU A 71 -4.39 -13.73 28.34
N GLN A 72 -3.52 -14.22 29.23
CA GLN A 72 -3.65 -14.04 30.67
C GLN A 72 -3.57 -12.56 31.05
N SER A 73 -2.54 -11.83 30.61
CA SER A 73 -2.41 -10.39 30.91
C SER A 73 -3.55 -9.56 30.34
N LEU A 74 -4.01 -9.85 29.11
CA LEU A 74 -5.15 -9.16 28.51
C LEU A 74 -6.46 -9.44 29.25
N SER A 75 -6.65 -10.65 29.79
CA SER A 75 -7.85 -11.00 30.59
C SER A 75 -7.97 -10.24 31.91
N GLN A 76 -6.83 -9.87 32.49
CA GLN A 76 -6.75 -9.10 33.73
C GLN A 76 -6.88 -7.59 33.49
N CYS A 77 -6.79 -7.14 32.23
CA CYS A 77 -6.90 -5.74 31.87
C CYS A 77 -8.36 -5.24 31.99
N GLN A 78 -8.59 -4.30 32.90
CA GLN A 78 -9.92 -3.72 33.14
C GLN A 78 -10.35 -2.73 32.04
N ASN A 79 -9.38 -2.10 31.35
CA ASN A 79 -9.66 -1.09 30.33
C ASN A 79 -9.64 -1.71 28.93
N LYS A 80 -10.82 -1.97 28.38
CA LYS A 80 -11.00 -2.60 27.06
C LYS A 80 -11.22 -1.60 25.91
N LYS A 81 -11.11 -0.29 26.13
CA LYS A 81 -11.35 0.72 25.08
C LYS A 81 -10.45 0.53 23.86
N TRP A 82 -9.18 0.14 24.07
CA TRP A 82 -8.24 -0.15 22.98
C TRP A 82 -8.72 -1.30 22.09
N VAL A 83 -9.48 -2.26 22.64
CA VAL A 83 -10.01 -3.39 21.86
C VAL A 83 -11.00 -2.87 20.84
N ASP A 84 -11.96 -2.06 21.29
CA ASP A 84 -12.99 -1.49 20.42
C ASP A 84 -12.37 -0.62 19.34
N GLU A 85 -11.35 0.17 19.69
CA GLU A 85 -10.54 0.95 18.75
C GLU A 85 -9.89 0.07 17.67
N ILE A 86 -9.15 -0.98 18.08
CA ILE A 86 -8.47 -1.87 17.14
C ILE A 86 -9.48 -2.68 16.30
N LEU A 87 -10.60 -3.09 16.89
CA LEU A 87 -11.67 -3.77 16.17
C LEU A 87 -12.35 -2.86 15.15
N ASP A 88 -12.61 -1.59 15.49
CA ASP A 88 -13.13 -0.61 14.54
C ASP A 88 -12.18 -0.40 13.36
N ILE A 89 -10.89 -0.18 13.66
CA ILE A 89 -9.84 -0.06 12.64
C ILE A 89 -9.80 -1.31 11.74
N SER A 90 -9.94 -2.51 12.32
CA SER A 90 -9.94 -3.76 11.55
C SER A 90 -11.12 -3.87 10.57
N VAL A 91 -12.31 -3.37 10.92
CA VAL A 91 -13.47 -3.34 10.01
C VAL A 91 -13.19 -2.40 8.86
N ARG A 92 -12.71 -1.19 9.16
CA ARG A 92 -12.39 -0.19 8.13
C ARG A 92 -11.32 -0.71 7.16
N PHE A 93 -10.31 -1.43 7.66
CA PHE A 93 -9.33 -2.10 6.79
C PHE A 93 -9.96 -3.18 5.90
N LEU A 94 -10.89 -3.99 6.42
CA LEU A 94 -11.59 -4.99 5.62
C LEU A 94 -12.40 -4.34 4.49
N ASP A 95 -13.09 -3.24 4.76
CA ASP A 95 -13.86 -2.49 3.76
C ASP A 95 -12.95 -1.89 2.67
N ILE A 96 -11.84 -1.26 3.09
CA ILE A 96 -10.86 -0.68 2.17
C ILE A 96 -10.19 -1.78 1.34
N CYS A 97 -9.77 -2.88 1.97
CA CYS A 97 -9.15 -4.01 1.29
C CYS A 97 -10.13 -4.65 0.30
N GLY A 98 -11.37 -4.87 0.69
CA GLY A 98 -12.44 -5.41 -0.17
C GLY A 98 -12.68 -4.55 -1.41
N THR A 99 -12.85 -3.24 -1.20
CA THR A 99 -13.04 -2.29 -2.32
C THR A 99 -11.81 -2.23 -3.22
N THR A 100 -10.60 -2.24 -2.64
CA THR A 100 -9.34 -2.22 -3.42
C THR A 100 -9.20 -3.48 -4.26
N ARG A 101 -9.56 -4.66 -3.72
CA ARG A 101 -9.57 -5.93 -4.46
C ARG A 101 -10.51 -5.88 -5.65
N GLU A 102 -11.72 -5.35 -5.45
CA GLU A 102 -12.69 -5.19 -6.53
C GLU A 102 -12.16 -4.28 -7.65
N ILE A 103 -11.56 -3.13 -7.29
CA ILE A 103 -10.93 -2.21 -8.26
C ILE A 103 -9.83 -2.91 -9.07
N VAL A 104 -8.93 -3.64 -8.40
CA VAL A 104 -7.82 -4.37 -9.02
C VAL A 104 -8.35 -5.46 -9.96
N SER A 105 -9.36 -6.21 -9.53
CA SER A 105 -9.97 -7.28 -10.33
C SER A 105 -10.65 -6.72 -11.58
N GLN A 106 -11.46 -5.67 -11.42
CA GLN A 106 -12.12 -4.99 -12.54
C GLN A 106 -11.10 -4.38 -13.52
N PHE A 107 -10.00 -3.80 -13.04
CA PHE A 107 -8.95 -3.27 -13.93
C PHE A 107 -8.27 -4.38 -14.72
N LYS A 108 -7.96 -5.51 -14.07
CA LYS A 108 -7.36 -6.66 -14.73
C LYS A 108 -8.27 -7.22 -15.84
N GLU A 109 -9.57 -7.33 -15.57
CA GLU A 109 -10.55 -7.72 -16.59
C GLU A 109 -10.61 -6.69 -17.74
N ASN A 110 -10.62 -5.40 -17.42
CA ASN A 110 -10.61 -4.34 -18.43
C ASN A 110 -9.36 -4.39 -19.32
N VAL A 111 -8.18 -4.67 -18.75
CA VAL A 111 -6.93 -4.86 -19.52
C VAL A 111 -7.06 -6.05 -20.49
N LYS A 112 -7.62 -7.18 -20.04
CA LYS A 112 -7.87 -8.35 -20.90
C LYS A 112 -8.83 -8.05 -22.04
N ASP A 113 -9.89 -7.30 -21.76
CA ASP A 113 -10.87 -6.88 -22.78
C ASP A 113 -10.25 -5.98 -23.84
N VAL A 114 -9.35 -5.07 -23.43
CA VAL A 114 -8.61 -4.20 -24.34
C VAL A 114 -7.67 -5.01 -25.21
N GLN A 115 -6.87 -5.93 -24.64
CA GLN A 115 -6.02 -6.83 -25.41
C GLN A 115 -6.82 -7.64 -26.44
N SER A 116 -7.95 -8.22 -26.02
CA SER A 116 -8.87 -8.98 -26.88
C SER A 116 -9.40 -8.13 -28.04
N SER A 117 -9.77 -6.88 -27.75
CA SER A 117 -10.31 -5.95 -28.74
C SER A 117 -9.26 -5.47 -29.74
N LEU A 118 -8.03 -5.20 -29.28
CA LEU A 118 -6.89 -4.86 -30.13
C LEU A 118 -6.56 -6.01 -31.08
N ARG A 119 -6.54 -7.26 -30.60
CA ARG A 119 -6.37 -8.46 -31.45
C ARG A 119 -7.46 -8.61 -32.51
N ARG A 120 -8.68 -8.15 -32.22
CA ARG A 120 -9.84 -8.16 -33.14
C ARG A 120 -9.94 -6.91 -34.02
N ARG A 121 -8.96 -6.00 -33.99
CA ARG A 121 -8.94 -4.73 -34.73
C ARG A 121 -10.13 -3.80 -34.42
N LYS A 122 -10.61 -3.80 -33.16
CA LYS A 122 -11.64 -2.86 -32.65
C LYS A 122 -11.03 -1.79 -31.75
N GLU A 123 -10.08 -1.02 -32.29
CA GLU A 123 -9.16 -0.20 -31.48
C GLU A 123 -9.86 0.98 -30.79
N ASP A 124 -10.62 1.81 -31.51
CA ASP A 124 -11.20 3.07 -30.98
C ASP A 124 -12.13 2.86 -29.77
N LEU A 125 -13.02 1.87 -29.84
CA LEU A 125 -13.95 1.55 -28.76
C LEU A 125 -13.21 1.01 -27.52
N SER A 126 -12.15 0.22 -27.74
CA SER A 126 -11.40 -0.41 -26.65
C SER A 126 -10.58 0.60 -25.85
N ILE A 127 -9.96 1.56 -26.52
CA ILE A 127 -9.16 2.60 -25.89
C ILE A 127 -10.06 3.57 -25.11
N ASN A 128 -11.24 3.91 -25.65
CA ASN A 128 -12.21 4.73 -24.92
C ASN A 128 -12.74 4.04 -23.65
N ASN A 129 -12.99 2.73 -23.72
CA ASN A 129 -13.41 1.95 -22.55
C ASN A 129 -12.32 1.91 -21.47
N TYR A 130 -11.08 1.65 -21.86
CA TYR A 130 -9.93 1.68 -20.94
C TYR A 130 -9.78 3.04 -20.26
N THR A 131 -9.78 4.12 -21.05
CA THR A 131 -9.58 5.48 -20.51
C THR A 131 -10.73 5.90 -19.58
N THR A 132 -11.96 5.47 -19.86
CA THR A 132 -13.12 5.71 -18.98
C THR A 132 -12.98 4.93 -17.68
N PHE A 133 -12.62 3.64 -17.76
CA PHE A 133 -12.39 2.81 -16.58
C PHE A 133 -11.23 3.35 -15.72
N ARG A 134 -10.11 3.72 -16.34
CA ARG A 134 -8.93 4.32 -15.68
C ARG A 134 -9.30 5.57 -14.87
N LYS A 135 -10.17 6.44 -15.41
CA LYS A 135 -10.70 7.62 -14.69
C LYS A 135 -11.55 7.23 -13.49
N LYS A 136 -12.42 6.23 -13.62
CA LYS A 136 -13.26 5.70 -12.53
C LYS A 136 -12.39 5.14 -11.40
N MET A 137 -11.49 4.21 -11.72
CA MET A 137 -10.55 3.61 -10.78
C MET A 137 -9.77 4.69 -10.02
N LYS A 138 -9.24 5.70 -10.73
CA LYS A 138 -8.50 6.80 -10.08
C LYS A 138 -9.36 7.59 -9.09
N LYS A 139 -10.62 7.83 -9.43
CA LYS A 139 -11.56 8.53 -8.54
C LYS A 139 -11.83 7.70 -7.27
N GLU A 140 -12.08 6.40 -7.43
CA GLU A 140 -12.34 5.49 -6.31
C GLU A 140 -11.11 5.31 -5.42
N ALA A 141 -9.93 5.08 -6.01
CA ALA A 141 -8.68 4.98 -5.27
C ALA A 141 -8.38 6.26 -4.46
N LYS A 142 -8.63 7.45 -5.03
CA LYS A 142 -8.51 8.72 -4.29
C LYS A 142 -9.50 8.84 -3.13
N SER A 143 -10.73 8.36 -3.31
CA SER A 143 -11.73 8.32 -2.24
C SER A 143 -11.25 7.43 -1.08
N LEU A 144 -10.70 6.27 -1.39
CA LEU A 144 -10.13 5.36 -0.39
C LEU A 144 -8.90 5.95 0.31
N ILE A 145 -8.04 6.68 -0.40
CA ILE A 145 -6.93 7.43 0.22
C ILE A 145 -7.47 8.46 1.22
N THR A 146 -8.56 9.16 0.89
CA THR A 146 -9.19 10.09 1.83
C THR A 146 -9.75 9.35 3.06
N ALA A 147 -10.33 8.17 2.89
CA ALA A 147 -10.79 7.34 4.01
C ALA A 147 -9.63 6.90 4.92
N LEU A 148 -8.52 6.42 4.35
CA LEU A 148 -7.31 6.06 5.11
C LEU A 148 -6.74 7.24 5.90
N LYS A 149 -6.70 8.43 5.32
CA LYS A 149 -6.23 9.63 6.04
C LYS A 149 -7.10 10.00 7.23
N ARG A 150 -8.42 9.74 7.16
CA ARG A 150 -9.31 9.96 8.30
C ARG A 150 -9.00 8.97 9.42
N MET A 151 -8.70 7.72 9.08
CA MET A 151 -8.25 6.71 10.06
C MET A 151 -6.95 7.12 10.76
N ASP A 152 -6.01 7.74 10.03
CA ASP A 152 -4.71 8.18 10.55
C ASP A 152 -4.79 9.42 11.47
N HIS A 153 -5.78 10.29 11.23
CA HIS A 153 -5.97 11.56 11.97
C HIS A 153 -6.97 11.48 13.12
N GLU A 154 -7.69 10.37 13.28
CA GLU A 154 -8.42 10.09 14.51
C GLU A 154 -7.39 9.83 15.60
N GLU A 155 -6.98 10.92 16.27
CA GLU A 155 -6.05 10.89 17.40
C GLU A 155 -6.45 9.75 18.33
N VAL A 156 -5.50 8.84 18.49
CA VAL A 156 -5.50 7.82 19.52
C VAL A 156 -5.63 8.54 20.87
N VAL A 157 -6.87 8.64 21.36
CA VAL A 157 -7.21 9.31 22.60
C VAL A 157 -6.49 8.63 23.75
N ASP A 158 -5.69 9.44 24.44
CA ASP A 158 -4.93 9.18 25.66
C ASP A 158 -3.91 8.04 25.64
N VAL A 159 -2.74 8.35 26.20
CA VAL A 159 -1.83 7.33 26.71
C VAL A 159 -2.62 6.60 27.79
N MET A 160 -3.17 5.42 27.45
CA MET A 160 -3.77 4.56 28.45
C MET A 160 -2.70 4.25 29.49
N GLU A 161 -2.90 4.72 30.72
CA GLU A 161 -2.16 4.24 31.87
C GLU A 161 -2.57 2.78 32.08
N VAL A 162 -1.78 1.88 31.49
CA VAL A 162 -1.89 0.44 31.69
C VAL A 162 -0.73 0.04 32.60
N ASP A 163 -1.07 -0.42 33.80
CA ASP A 163 -0.07 -0.83 34.80
C ASP A 163 0.74 -2.06 34.36
N ASP A 164 0.15 -2.93 33.52
CA ASP A 164 0.82 -4.12 32.97
C ASP A 164 1.69 -3.75 31.75
N GLN A 165 3.00 -3.94 31.90
CA GLN A 165 4.00 -3.65 30.86
C GLN A 165 3.81 -4.49 29.58
N LEU A 166 3.37 -5.74 29.69
CA LEU A 166 3.11 -6.60 28.53
C LEU A 166 1.85 -6.11 27.80
N VAL A 167 0.77 -5.80 28.51
CA VAL A 167 -0.45 -5.26 27.89
C VAL A 167 -0.15 -3.94 27.17
N SER A 168 0.58 -3.04 27.82
CA SER A 168 1.02 -1.78 27.20
C SER A 168 1.85 -2.02 25.92
N ALA A 169 2.80 -2.96 25.96
CA ALA A 169 3.60 -3.32 24.80
C ALA A 169 2.76 -3.93 23.67
N VAL A 170 1.80 -4.80 23.98
CA VAL A 170 0.88 -5.40 23.00
C VAL A 170 0.04 -4.31 22.34
N ILE A 171 -0.61 -3.43 23.11
CA ILE A 171 -1.44 -2.34 22.57
C ILE A 171 -0.62 -1.44 21.63
N ARG A 172 0.58 -1.04 22.05
CA ARG A 172 1.50 -0.24 21.22
C ARG A 172 1.78 -0.92 19.89
N VAL A 173 2.14 -2.20 19.92
CA VAL A 173 2.45 -2.96 18.71
C VAL A 173 1.23 -3.10 17.81
N LEU A 174 0.04 -3.37 18.36
CA LEU A 174 -1.20 -3.45 17.56
C LEU A 174 -1.50 -2.13 16.84
N ARG A 175 -1.25 -0.98 17.50
CA ARG A 175 -1.35 0.33 16.87
C ARG A 175 -0.30 0.52 15.78
N GLU A 176 0.94 0.07 15.99
CA GLU A 176 1.97 0.09 14.96
C GLU A 176 1.62 -0.79 13.74
N VAL A 177 0.99 -1.96 13.95
CA VAL A 177 0.45 -2.79 12.85
C VAL A 177 -0.59 -2.01 12.04
N ALA A 178 -1.49 -1.30 12.72
CA ALA A 178 -2.48 -0.46 12.04
C ALA A 178 -1.79 0.65 11.22
N THR A 179 -0.82 1.37 11.78
CA THR A 179 -0.05 2.37 11.04
C THR A 179 0.61 1.80 9.80
N MET A 180 1.26 0.63 9.90
CA MET A 180 1.87 -0.03 8.73
C MET A 180 0.82 -0.47 7.70
N GLY A 181 -0.35 -0.93 8.15
CA GLY A 181 -1.49 -1.18 7.29
C GLY A 181 -1.90 0.05 6.49
N ILE A 182 -2.01 1.21 7.15
CA ILE A 182 -2.33 2.49 6.48
C ILE A 182 -1.29 2.80 5.42
N SER A 183 0.01 2.76 5.74
CA SER A 183 1.10 3.04 4.80
C SER A 183 1.08 2.13 3.57
N VAL A 184 0.92 0.81 3.76
CA VAL A 184 0.89 -0.16 2.66
C VAL A 184 -0.33 0.05 1.77
N PHE A 185 -1.53 0.22 2.34
CA PHE A 185 -2.72 0.51 1.53
C PHE A 185 -2.64 1.86 0.82
N GLN A 186 -2.04 2.89 1.45
CA GLN A 186 -1.77 4.15 0.77
C GLN A 186 -0.85 3.95 -0.44
N MET A 187 0.21 3.15 -0.33
CA MET A 187 1.10 2.82 -1.45
C MET A 187 0.33 2.14 -2.59
N VAL A 188 -0.48 1.13 -2.28
CA VAL A 188 -1.34 0.43 -3.28
C VAL A 188 -2.25 1.43 -3.99
N LEU A 189 -2.98 2.27 -3.24
CA LEU A 189 -3.95 3.19 -3.82
C LEU A 189 -3.29 4.36 -4.55
N ASN A 190 -2.10 4.80 -4.13
CA ASN A 190 -1.31 5.79 -4.85
C ASN A 190 -0.83 5.22 -6.20
N PHE A 191 -0.38 3.97 -6.23
CA PHE A 191 -0.08 3.26 -7.48
C PHE A 191 -1.30 3.20 -8.40
N LEU A 192 -2.47 2.81 -7.89
CA LEU A 192 -3.71 2.76 -8.67
C LEU A 192 -4.20 4.14 -9.13
N SER A 193 -3.96 5.20 -8.35
CA SER A 193 -4.42 6.56 -8.67
C SER A 193 -3.38 7.42 -9.40
N ALA A 194 -2.24 6.83 -9.75
CA ALA A 194 -1.15 7.51 -10.41
C ALA A 194 -1.60 8.24 -11.69
N SER A 195 -0.93 9.34 -12.02
CA SER A 195 -1.49 10.31 -12.97
C SER A 195 -0.90 10.14 -14.35
N ASN A 196 -1.76 10.20 -15.36
CA ASN A 196 -1.34 10.61 -16.70
C ASN A 196 -0.47 11.86 -16.52
N SER A 197 0.83 11.73 -16.81
CA SER A 197 1.74 12.86 -16.80
C SER A 197 1.05 14.05 -17.50
N LYS A 198 1.15 15.24 -16.88
CA LYS A 198 0.63 16.49 -17.46
C LYS A 198 0.96 16.53 -18.95
N PRO A 199 0.09 17.10 -19.81
CA PRO A 199 0.38 17.20 -21.24
C PRO A 199 1.78 17.76 -21.40
N ILE A 200 2.68 16.93 -21.94
CA ILE A 200 4.07 17.26 -22.21
C ILE A 200 4.05 18.59 -22.98
N SER A 201 4.54 19.66 -22.33
CA SER A 201 4.69 20.95 -22.99
C SER A 201 5.65 20.76 -24.16
N LYS A 202 5.40 21.43 -25.29
CA LYS A 202 6.18 21.28 -26.53
C LYS A 202 7.70 21.50 -26.34
N TRP A 203 8.11 22.11 -25.23
CA TRP A 203 9.52 22.29 -24.85
C TRP A 203 10.19 21.09 -24.16
N SER A 204 9.45 20.17 -23.51
CA SER A 204 10.11 19.01 -22.87
C SER A 204 10.51 17.92 -23.89
N LEU A 205 9.89 17.91 -25.07
CA LEU A 205 10.31 17.05 -26.19
C LEU A 205 11.65 17.48 -26.79
N VAL A 206 11.95 18.78 -26.81
CA VAL A 206 13.23 19.32 -27.32
C VAL A 206 14.36 18.97 -26.35
N SER A 207 14.11 18.99 -25.04
CA SER A 207 15.07 18.52 -24.03
C SER A 207 15.38 17.02 -24.17
N ARG A 208 14.39 16.20 -24.54
CA ARG A 208 14.57 14.75 -24.76
C ARG A 208 15.36 14.39 -26.01
N LEU A 209 15.33 15.23 -27.05
CA LEU A 209 16.09 14.99 -28.28
C LEU A 209 17.56 15.43 -28.15
N VAL A 210 17.83 16.43 -27.31
CA VAL A 210 19.18 16.94 -27.04
C VAL A 210 19.94 16.06 -26.01
N ASN A 211 19.24 15.47 -25.04
CA ASN A 211 19.84 14.53 -24.08
C ASN A 211 19.79 13.07 -24.55
N LYS A 212 20.40 12.78 -25.70
CA LYS A 212 20.65 11.40 -26.14
C LYS A 212 21.94 10.91 -25.51
N GLY A 213 21.90 10.56 -24.22
CA GLY A 213 23.09 10.07 -23.51
C GLY A 213 23.00 9.91 -22.01
N GLY A 214 21.80 9.92 -21.42
CA GLY A 214 21.64 9.68 -19.99
C GLY A 214 20.37 8.90 -19.73
N ASP A 215 20.52 7.71 -19.16
CA ASP A 215 19.47 6.90 -18.57
C ASP A 215 18.91 7.64 -17.33
N GLN A 216 18.16 8.72 -17.57
CA GLN A 216 17.29 9.29 -16.55
C GLN A 216 16.07 8.38 -16.47
N GLY A 217 16.14 7.42 -15.56
CA GLY A 217 15.04 6.58 -15.14
C GLY A 217 13.86 7.42 -14.68
N ASN A 218 13.03 7.84 -15.63
CA ASN A 218 11.68 8.29 -15.34
C ASN A 218 10.98 7.05 -14.78
N ASN A 219 10.81 7.04 -13.46
CA ASN A 219 10.10 6.02 -12.69
C ASN A 219 8.60 6.12 -13.00
N VAL A 220 8.24 5.86 -14.26
CA VAL A 220 6.87 5.85 -14.76
C VAL A 220 6.27 4.55 -14.27
N ASN A 221 5.24 4.63 -13.42
CA ASN A 221 4.54 3.41 -13.03
C ASN A 221 3.96 2.72 -14.27
N GLU A 222 3.77 1.42 -14.15
CA GLU A 222 3.47 0.54 -15.26
C GLU A 222 2.11 0.88 -15.89
N ILE A 223 1.17 1.39 -15.10
CA ILE A 223 -0.14 1.84 -15.59
C ILE A 223 0.02 3.13 -16.43
N GLU A 224 0.82 4.09 -15.98
CA GLU A 224 1.14 5.30 -16.75
C GLU A 224 1.88 4.96 -18.06
N SER A 225 2.66 3.87 -18.08
CA SER A 225 3.29 3.38 -19.30
C SER A 225 2.24 2.91 -20.32
N VAL A 226 1.21 2.17 -19.87
CA VAL A 226 0.07 1.78 -20.71
C VAL A 226 -0.75 3.00 -21.14
N ASP A 227 -1.04 3.93 -20.22
CA ASP A 227 -1.78 5.17 -20.50
C ASP A 227 -1.09 5.98 -21.61
N ALA A 228 0.24 6.07 -21.58
CA ALA A 228 1.04 6.75 -22.60
C ALA A 228 1.01 5.99 -23.94
N ALA A 229 1.17 4.66 -23.92
CA ALA A 229 1.21 3.84 -25.13
C ALA A 229 -0.14 3.90 -25.88
N LEU A 230 -1.26 3.73 -25.17
CA LEU A 230 -2.60 3.84 -25.75
C LEU A 230 -2.88 5.26 -26.29
N SER A 231 -2.39 6.30 -25.60
CA SER A 231 -2.54 7.70 -26.07
C SER A 231 -1.78 7.99 -27.37
N THR A 232 -0.64 7.32 -27.60
CA THR A 232 0.13 7.44 -28.84
C THR A 232 -0.49 6.68 -30.00
N GLN A 233 -1.17 5.56 -29.71
CA GLN A 233 -1.87 4.76 -30.71
C GLN A 233 -3.01 5.55 -31.38
N ILE A 234 -3.69 6.43 -30.63
CA ILE A 234 -4.77 7.30 -31.15
C ILE A 234 -4.26 8.34 -32.17
N LYS A 235 -2.95 8.68 -32.22
CA LYS A 235 -2.49 9.95 -32.81
C LYS A 235 -1.85 9.93 -34.21
N CYS A 236 -1.42 8.82 -34.84
CA CYS A 236 -0.77 8.86 -36.19
C CYS A 236 -0.41 7.52 -36.88
N GLY A 237 -0.59 7.43 -38.22
CA GLY A 237 0.41 7.11 -39.28
C GLY A 237 1.03 5.69 -39.45
N PRO A 238 1.68 5.40 -40.60
CA PRO A 238 2.16 4.06 -41.01
C PRO A 238 3.14 3.44 -39.98
N ASN A 239 3.21 2.09 -39.95
CA ASN A 239 3.69 1.18 -38.88
C ASN A 239 2.66 0.85 -37.78
N GLU A 240 1.48 0.37 -38.16
CA GLU A 240 0.43 -0.10 -37.22
C GLU A 240 0.83 -1.39 -36.46
N VAL A 241 1.55 -2.31 -37.10
CA VAL A 241 1.87 -3.64 -36.53
C VAL A 241 2.83 -3.55 -35.34
N GLU A 242 3.93 -2.79 -35.47
CA GLU A 242 4.92 -2.61 -34.40
C GLU A 242 4.33 -1.87 -33.18
N LYS A 243 3.48 -0.87 -33.42
CA LYS A 243 2.78 -0.12 -32.36
C LYS A 243 1.81 -1.00 -31.59
N SER A 244 1.02 -1.80 -32.30
CA SER A 244 0.07 -2.75 -31.71
C SER A 244 0.79 -3.81 -30.85
N GLN A 245 1.91 -4.36 -31.33
CA GLN A 245 2.73 -5.29 -30.55
C GLN A 245 3.33 -4.65 -29.28
N PHE A 246 3.78 -3.40 -29.37
CA PHE A 246 4.30 -2.67 -28.22
C PHE A 246 3.23 -2.44 -27.15
N VAL A 247 2.02 -1.99 -27.53
CA VAL A 247 0.90 -1.81 -26.60
C VAL A 247 0.48 -3.15 -25.98
N GLN A 248 0.39 -4.21 -26.79
CA GLN A 248 0.06 -5.55 -26.33
C GLN A 248 1.04 -6.05 -25.26
N SER A 249 2.35 -5.88 -25.48
CA SER A 249 3.38 -6.24 -24.50
C SER A 249 3.22 -5.47 -23.17
N LYS A 250 2.91 -4.16 -23.23
CA LYS A 250 2.68 -3.35 -22.03
C LYS A 250 1.44 -3.78 -21.24
N LEU A 251 0.35 -4.11 -21.95
CA LEU A 251 -0.86 -4.62 -21.33
C LEU A 251 -0.60 -5.97 -20.63
N GLU A 252 0.17 -6.87 -21.26
CA GLU A 252 0.56 -8.17 -20.68
C GLU A 252 1.41 -8.00 -19.40
N THR A 253 2.37 -7.08 -19.39
CA THR A 253 3.14 -6.76 -18.18
C THR A 253 2.24 -6.26 -17.06
N VAL A 254 1.35 -5.30 -17.34
CA VAL A 254 0.44 -4.74 -16.33
C VAL A 254 -0.54 -5.79 -15.81
N GLU A 255 -1.06 -6.66 -16.68
CA GLU A 255 -1.93 -7.76 -16.26
C GLU A 255 -1.22 -8.69 -15.26
N ALA A 256 0.03 -9.08 -15.55
CA ALA A 256 0.82 -9.93 -14.66
C ALA A 256 1.09 -9.25 -13.31
N HIS A 257 1.37 -7.94 -13.31
CA HIS A 257 1.55 -7.17 -12.08
C HIS A 257 0.27 -7.10 -11.25
N PHE A 258 -0.88 -6.87 -11.90
CA PHE A 258 -2.19 -6.85 -11.23
C PHE A 258 -2.60 -8.21 -10.68
N GLU A 259 -2.25 -9.31 -11.36
CA GLU A 259 -2.42 -10.67 -10.84
C GLU A 259 -1.64 -10.89 -9.53
N CYS A 260 -0.40 -10.39 -9.44
CA CYS A 260 0.39 -10.45 -8.21
C CYS A 260 -0.22 -9.57 -7.10
N ILE A 261 -0.60 -8.33 -7.43
CA ILE A 261 -1.22 -7.41 -6.47
C ILE A 261 -2.55 -7.99 -5.93
N GLU A 262 -3.38 -8.57 -6.79
CA GLU A 262 -4.65 -9.21 -6.39
C GLU A 262 -4.40 -10.36 -5.42
N LYS A 263 -3.42 -11.25 -5.71
CA LYS A 263 -3.02 -12.32 -4.78
C LYS A 263 -2.52 -11.79 -3.44
N GLY A 264 -1.73 -10.72 -3.46
CA GLY A 264 -1.27 -10.05 -2.24
C GLY A 264 -2.43 -9.50 -1.42
N LEU A 265 -3.39 -8.83 -2.06
CA LEU A 265 -4.58 -8.30 -1.40
C LEU A 265 -5.51 -9.41 -0.88
N ASP A 266 -5.67 -10.51 -1.61
CA ASP A 266 -6.41 -11.69 -1.17
C ASP A 266 -5.80 -12.28 0.11
N ASN A 267 -4.47 -12.37 0.15
CA ASN A 267 -3.75 -12.84 1.33
C ASN A 267 -3.99 -11.90 2.52
N ILE A 268 -3.84 -10.58 2.31
CA ILE A 268 -4.10 -9.57 3.35
C ILE A 268 -5.55 -9.63 3.84
N PHE A 269 -6.52 -9.76 2.95
CA PHE A 269 -7.93 -9.86 3.34
C PHE A 269 -8.16 -11.05 4.27
N ARG A 270 -7.58 -12.21 3.96
CA ARG A 270 -7.64 -13.40 4.84
C ARG A 270 -6.92 -13.15 6.18
N CYS A 271 -5.75 -12.52 6.17
CA CYS A 271 -5.03 -12.16 7.38
C CYS A 271 -5.85 -11.21 8.27
N LEU A 272 -6.49 -10.18 7.70
CA LEU A 272 -7.35 -9.24 8.42
C LEU A 272 -8.54 -9.95 9.08
N ILE A 273 -9.21 -10.86 8.36
CA ILE A 273 -10.29 -11.69 8.94
C ILE A 273 -9.76 -12.53 10.11
N ARG A 274 -8.60 -13.18 9.94
CA ARG A 274 -7.99 -14.00 10.98
C ARG A 274 -7.61 -13.16 12.21
N SER A 275 -6.91 -12.04 12.01
CA SER A 275 -6.53 -11.11 13.08
C SER A 275 -7.75 -10.59 13.85
N ARG A 276 -8.82 -10.20 13.14
CA ARG A 276 -10.08 -9.77 13.76
C ARG A 276 -10.72 -10.89 14.57
N SER A 277 -10.82 -12.11 14.02
CA SER A 277 -11.35 -13.26 14.75
C SER A 277 -10.53 -13.57 16.00
N THR A 278 -9.20 -13.51 15.92
CA THR A 278 -8.32 -13.69 17.08
C THR A 278 -8.57 -12.62 18.14
N LEU A 279 -8.66 -11.34 17.75
CA LEU A 279 -9.01 -10.26 18.68
C LEU A 279 -10.36 -10.46 19.35
N LEU A 280 -11.39 -10.83 18.59
CA LEU A 280 -12.72 -11.12 19.14
C LEU A 280 -12.69 -12.29 20.14
N ASN A 281 -11.91 -13.34 19.86
CA ASN A 281 -11.76 -14.48 20.77
C ASN A 281 -11.06 -14.08 22.07
N VAL A 282 -10.00 -13.25 21.99
CA VAL A 282 -9.30 -12.71 23.17
C VAL A 282 -10.27 -12.00 24.11
N VAL A 283 -11.27 -11.32 23.56
CA VAL A 283 -12.25 -10.52 24.32
C VAL A 283 -13.44 -11.36 24.79
N SER A 284 -13.80 -12.40 24.03
CA SER A 284 -14.91 -13.31 24.35
C SER A 284 -14.55 -14.40 25.35
N CYS A 285 -13.26 -14.73 25.49
CA CYS A 285 -12.74 -15.68 26.49
C CYS A 285 -12.47 -15.04 27.86
N GLN A 286 -12.95 -13.81 28.08
CA GLN A 286 -12.83 -13.04 29.33
C GLN A 286 -14.16 -12.96 30.06
#